data_AF-A0A420IJC5-F1
#
_entry.id   AF-A0A420IJC5-F1
#
_cell.length_a   1.000
_cell.length_b   1.000
_cell.length_c   1.000
_cell.angle_alpha   90.00
_cell.angle_beta   90.00
_cell.angle_gamma   90.00
#
_symmetry.space_group_name_H-M   'P 1'
#
loop_
_entity.id
_entity.type
_entity.pdbx_description
1 polymer ?
#
loop_
_entity_poly.entity_id
_entity_poly.type
_entity_poly.pdbx_seq_one_letter_code
_entity_poly.pdbx_strand_id
1 'polypeptide(L)'
;MSANKLKYGLNIKKDPSGNRVWPAIRKPLFDQDLDDEIEIPEAEVEEVYEIGGVETNSNKSVRSTDQVPPSKKREKQTIKKDPSKALSFSDNDLSSSLTSKKHENAARDLDINIYEYDAIYDSLKQTKKKSQDDKSRKPRYMASLIAAAAVRKRDATIAEEKKLARERDAEGDEFADKERFVTSAYKKQQEENHRFELEEKKREELDAKKNMNTGMLSFYKNVLEKNDNRHAEILKAIEEQVKNGPDQDEQPEREKTAAEIAREINGIRAGAITVNDEGDVVDKRQLLTGGLNIVSKPNKKNEKNTRLDRVGLSNHRNPALVGVNGLGGAKKAMRERQSQLIEAQIEQVSKRALEQEEEENLRMERLLKSRKTQTDIMDAKARYLARKRDSEKAKRKNT
;
A
#
# COMPACT_ATOMS: atom_id res chain seq x y z
N MET A 1 44.77 40.56 -36.26
CA MET A 1 44.62 39.51 -35.22
C MET A 1 43.15 39.49 -34.81
N SER A 2 42.30 38.90 -35.65
CA SER A 2 41.72 37.56 -35.43
C SER A 2 40.72 37.53 -34.27
N ALA A 3 39.45 37.72 -34.62
CA ALA A 3 38.29 37.44 -33.79
C ALA A 3 38.27 35.97 -33.34
N ASN A 4 37.73 35.67 -32.16
CA ASN A 4 36.89 34.48 -32.00
C ASN A 4 35.96 34.56 -30.78
N LYS A 5 34.68 34.41 -31.11
CA LYS A 5 33.48 34.47 -30.29
C LYS A 5 33.18 33.04 -29.82
N LEU A 6 33.45 32.71 -28.56
CA LEU A 6 33.20 31.37 -28.03
C LEU A 6 31.73 31.24 -27.62
N LYS A 7 30.99 30.54 -28.49
CA LYS A 7 29.64 30.00 -28.28
C LYS A 7 29.76 28.70 -27.48
N TYR A 8 29.14 28.61 -26.31
CA TYR A 8 28.89 27.31 -25.67
C TYR A 8 27.43 26.94 -25.88
N GLY A 9 27.17 26.26 -27.00
CA GLY A 9 25.90 25.61 -27.27
C GLY A 9 25.81 24.28 -26.53
N LEU A 10 24.68 24.04 -25.87
CA LEU A 10 24.29 22.73 -25.35
C LEU A 10 24.14 21.76 -26.54
N ASN A 11 25.07 20.83 -26.70
CA ASN A 11 24.96 19.73 -27.66
C ASN A 11 24.03 18.65 -27.09
N ILE A 12 22.73 18.76 -27.34
CA ILE A 12 21.78 17.66 -27.09
C ILE A 12 21.87 16.70 -28.27
N LYS A 13 22.63 15.61 -28.10
CA LYS A 13 22.51 14.44 -28.99
C LYS A 13 21.20 13.73 -28.65
N LYS A 14 20.32 13.62 -29.65
CA LYS A 14 19.11 12.81 -29.62
C LYS A 14 19.52 11.36 -29.91
N ASP A 15 19.63 10.53 -28.88
CA ASP A 15 19.83 9.09 -29.07
C ASP A 15 18.56 8.44 -29.64
N PRO A 16 18.70 7.47 -30.56
CA PRO A 16 17.57 6.77 -31.14
C PRO A 16 16.86 5.90 -30.09
N SER A 17 15.54 5.96 -30.12
CA SER A 17 14.64 5.11 -29.38
C SER A 17 14.88 3.63 -29.71
N GLY A 18 15.46 2.89 -28.77
CA GLY A 18 15.56 1.43 -28.81
C GLY A 18 15.92 0.87 -27.44
N ASN A 19 15.02 0.07 -26.86
CA ASN A 19 15.13 -0.68 -25.60
C ASN A 19 15.25 0.12 -24.28
N ARG A 20 14.11 0.63 -23.81
CA ARG A 20 13.86 0.75 -22.36
C ARG A 20 12.99 -0.43 -21.92
N VAL A 21 13.56 -1.30 -21.09
CA VAL A 21 12.80 -2.34 -20.39
C VAL A 21 12.03 -1.66 -19.26
N TRP A 22 10.70 -1.75 -19.28
CA TRP A 22 9.84 -1.23 -18.23
C TRP A 22 9.98 -2.10 -16.97
N PRO A 23 9.99 -1.53 -15.75
CA PRO A 23 9.99 -2.34 -14.54
C PRO A 23 8.66 -3.07 -14.42
N ALA A 24 8.72 -4.39 -14.23
CA ALA A 24 7.54 -5.24 -14.08
C ALA A 24 6.69 -4.81 -12.87
N ILE A 25 5.43 -4.45 -13.15
CA ILE A 25 4.38 -4.25 -12.17
C ILE A 25 4.12 -5.60 -11.49
N ARG A 26 4.42 -5.70 -10.19
CA ARG A 26 4.09 -6.88 -9.39
C ARG A 26 2.61 -6.82 -9.01
N LYS A 27 1.86 -7.87 -9.33
CA LYS A 27 0.50 -8.09 -8.85
C LYS A 27 0.51 -8.40 -7.33
N PRO A 28 -0.51 -7.99 -6.56
CA PRO A 28 -0.69 -8.48 -5.19
C PRO A 28 -1.03 -9.98 -5.21
N LEU A 29 -0.38 -10.72 -4.31
CA LEU A 29 -0.39 -12.18 -4.19
C LEU A 29 -1.48 -12.63 -3.20
N PHE A 30 -2.73 -12.21 -3.41
CA PHE A 30 -3.83 -12.52 -2.48
C PHE A 30 -5.12 -12.98 -3.18
N ASP A 31 -5.02 -13.58 -4.37
CA ASP A 31 -6.20 -14.06 -5.08
C ASP A 31 -5.91 -15.39 -5.80
N GLN A 32 -5.54 -16.39 -5.00
CA GLN A 32 -5.55 -17.80 -5.38
C GLN A 32 -6.23 -18.58 -4.27
N ASP A 33 -7.54 -18.53 -4.25
CA ASP A 33 -8.36 -19.63 -3.76
C ASP A 33 -8.16 -20.80 -4.74
N LEU A 34 -7.44 -21.81 -4.28
CA LEU A 34 -7.29 -23.12 -4.92
C LEU A 34 -7.75 -24.16 -3.90
N ASP A 35 -9.06 -24.38 -3.91
CA ASP A 35 -9.64 -25.67 -3.59
C ASP A 35 -9.31 -26.60 -4.77
N ASP A 36 -8.27 -27.42 -4.62
CA ASP A 36 -8.09 -28.64 -5.39
C ASP A 36 -7.43 -29.68 -4.47
N GLU A 37 -8.20 -30.72 -4.16
CA GLU A 37 -7.80 -31.90 -3.41
C GLU A 37 -6.58 -32.56 -4.07
N ILE A 38 -5.49 -32.72 -3.31
CA ILE A 38 -4.33 -33.52 -3.73
C ILE A 38 -4.37 -34.82 -2.93
N GLU A 39 -4.71 -35.92 -3.60
CA GLU A 39 -4.49 -37.29 -3.10
C GLU A 39 -2.98 -37.55 -2.94
N ILE A 40 -2.59 -37.95 -1.73
CA ILE A 40 -1.23 -38.36 -1.37
C ILE A 40 -1.11 -39.87 -1.60
N PRO A 41 -0.17 -40.38 -2.42
CA PRO A 41 0.14 -41.81 -2.43
C PRO A 41 1.00 -42.18 -1.22
N GLU A 42 0.64 -43.30 -0.62
CA GLU A 42 1.15 -43.92 0.60
C GLU A 42 2.68 -44.11 0.59
N ALA A 43 3.32 -43.77 1.71
CA ALA A 43 4.72 -44.05 1.97
C ALA A 43 4.86 -45.40 2.69
N GLU A 44 5.72 -46.26 2.15
CA GLU A 44 6.17 -47.50 2.79
C GLU A 44 6.83 -47.21 4.15
N VAL A 45 6.43 -48.01 5.13
CA VAL A 45 6.90 -48.00 6.51
C VAL A 45 8.16 -48.86 6.58
N GLU A 46 9.32 -48.25 6.81
CA GLU A 46 10.53 -48.98 7.25
C GLU A 46 10.66 -48.92 8.78
N GLU A 47 10.80 -50.11 9.35
CA GLU A 47 10.87 -50.42 10.77
C GLU A 47 12.10 -49.81 11.44
N VAL A 48 11.87 -49.07 12.54
CA VAL A 48 12.93 -48.58 13.43
C VAL A 48 13.20 -49.66 14.48
N TYR A 49 14.38 -50.28 14.42
CA TYR A 49 14.91 -51.08 15.53
C TYR A 49 15.62 -50.17 16.55
N GLU A 50 15.14 -50.22 17.79
CA GLU A 50 15.83 -49.75 18.98
C GLU A 50 17.07 -50.61 19.25
N ILE A 51 18.26 -50.00 19.25
CA ILE A 51 19.44 -50.56 19.93
C ILE A 51 20.10 -49.44 20.73
N GLY A 52 20.03 -49.59 22.06
CA GLY A 52 20.80 -48.82 23.02
C GLY A 52 22.29 -49.16 22.95
N GLY A 53 23.12 -48.15 23.22
CA GLY A 53 24.58 -48.29 23.28
C GLY A 53 25.25 -46.97 23.62
N VAL A 54 25.24 -46.64 24.91
CA VAL A 54 26.04 -45.57 25.50
C VAL A 54 27.49 -46.03 25.57
N GLU A 55 28.37 -45.48 24.73
CA GLU A 55 29.81 -45.48 25.00
C GLU A 55 30.44 -44.14 24.61
N THR A 56 30.90 -43.45 25.64
CA THR A 56 31.68 -42.23 25.56
C THR A 56 33.10 -42.55 25.09
N ASN A 57 33.49 -42.10 23.90
CA ASN A 57 34.89 -41.95 23.57
C ASN A 57 35.13 -40.66 22.78
N SER A 58 35.74 -39.72 23.48
CA SER A 58 36.32 -38.47 23.00
C SER A 58 37.43 -38.76 21.99
N ASN A 59 37.24 -38.34 20.74
CA ASN A 59 38.26 -37.72 19.88
C ASN A 59 37.67 -37.48 18.48
N LYS A 60 37.18 -36.28 18.20
CA LYS A 60 36.93 -35.82 16.83
C LYS A 60 37.45 -34.39 16.64
N SER A 61 38.47 -34.32 15.78
CA SER A 61 39.02 -33.12 15.16
C SER A 61 37.94 -32.40 14.35
N VAL A 62 37.77 -31.11 14.61
CA VAL A 62 36.85 -30.21 13.91
C VAL A 62 37.43 -29.89 12.53
N ARG A 63 36.70 -30.26 11.46
CA ARG A 63 36.91 -29.74 10.10
C ARG A 63 35.75 -28.83 9.77
N SER A 64 36.03 -27.53 9.69
CA SER A 64 35.11 -26.48 9.26
C SER A 64 34.86 -26.57 7.75
N THR A 65 33.61 -26.74 7.33
CA THR A 65 33.17 -26.53 5.95
C THR A 65 32.10 -25.45 5.93
N ASP A 66 32.54 -24.20 5.75
CA ASP A 66 31.69 -23.12 5.26
C ASP A 66 31.45 -23.35 3.75
N GLN A 67 30.26 -23.83 3.38
CA GLN A 67 29.79 -23.76 2.00
C GLN A 67 28.62 -22.78 1.91
N VAL A 68 28.90 -21.63 1.29
CA VAL A 68 27.91 -20.67 0.80
C VAL A 68 27.41 -21.17 -0.56
N PRO A 69 26.08 -21.18 -0.84
CA PRO A 69 25.57 -21.64 -2.13
C PRO A 69 25.84 -20.61 -3.24
N PRO A 70 26.24 -21.01 -4.47
CA PRO A 70 26.44 -20.06 -5.54
C PRO A 70 25.10 -19.58 -6.12
N SER A 71 24.97 -18.26 -6.16
CA SER A 71 23.93 -17.47 -6.81
C SER A 71 23.75 -17.81 -8.30
N LYS A 72 22.50 -17.99 -8.73
CA LYS A 72 22.07 -18.07 -10.14
C LYS A 72 22.49 -16.79 -10.91
N LYS A 73 23.30 -16.94 -11.95
CA LYS A 73 23.53 -15.90 -12.97
C LYS A 73 22.94 -16.34 -14.32
N ARG A 74 21.98 -15.52 -14.76
CA ARG A 74 21.48 -15.21 -16.12
C ARG A 74 21.96 -16.06 -17.29
N GLU A 75 20.95 -16.55 -18.02
CA GLU A 75 21.03 -17.07 -19.39
C GLU A 75 21.82 -16.16 -20.33
N LYS A 76 22.80 -16.76 -21.01
CA LYS A 76 23.32 -16.29 -22.29
C LYS A 76 22.93 -17.32 -23.35
N GLN A 77 22.51 -16.77 -24.48
CA GLN A 77 21.94 -17.41 -25.66
C GLN A 77 22.69 -18.67 -26.10
N THR A 78 21.91 -19.73 -26.33
CA THR A 78 22.38 -21.01 -26.84
C THR A 78 22.77 -20.90 -28.32
N ILE A 79 24.06 -21.05 -28.62
CA ILE A 79 24.51 -21.52 -29.93
C ILE A 79 24.25 -23.02 -29.93
N LYS A 80 23.35 -23.49 -30.78
CA LYS A 80 23.15 -24.92 -31.03
C LYS A 80 24.48 -25.50 -31.52
N LYS A 81 25.14 -26.30 -30.69
CA LYS A 81 26.24 -27.17 -31.10
C LYS A 81 25.69 -28.59 -31.18
N ASP A 82 25.94 -29.23 -32.30
CA ASP A 82 25.54 -30.60 -32.58
C ASP A 82 26.06 -31.56 -31.48
N PRO A 83 25.25 -32.55 -31.03
CA PRO A 83 25.63 -33.45 -29.95
C PRO A 83 26.63 -34.55 -30.37
N SER A 84 27.25 -34.45 -31.55
CA SER A 84 28.17 -35.47 -32.10
C SER A 84 29.64 -35.07 -32.07
N LYS A 85 30.02 -34.10 -31.24
CA LYS A 85 31.43 -33.84 -30.93
C LYS A 85 31.64 -33.78 -29.42
N ALA A 86 31.46 -34.93 -28.78
CA ALA A 86 32.14 -35.20 -27.53
C ALA A 86 33.64 -35.01 -27.79
N LEU A 87 34.26 -34.02 -27.12
CA LEU A 87 35.69 -34.08 -26.89
C LEU A 87 35.90 -35.29 -25.99
N SER A 88 36.15 -36.44 -26.61
CA SER A 88 36.86 -37.52 -25.95
C SER A 88 38.25 -36.98 -25.59
N PHE A 89 38.39 -36.47 -24.37
CA PHE A 89 39.68 -36.54 -23.70
C PHE A 89 39.96 -38.03 -23.53
N SER A 90 40.58 -38.62 -24.54
CA SER A 90 41.14 -39.96 -24.44
C SER A 90 42.28 -39.86 -23.43
N ASP A 91 42.07 -40.39 -22.23
CA ASP A 91 43.06 -40.60 -21.17
C ASP A 91 44.17 -41.60 -21.57
N ASN A 92 44.61 -41.59 -22.83
CA ASN A 92 45.43 -42.68 -23.37
C ASN A 92 46.58 -42.23 -24.28
N ASP A 93 46.87 -40.94 -24.39
CA ASP A 93 48.16 -40.51 -24.97
C ASP A 93 49.21 -40.36 -23.86
N LEU A 94 49.66 -41.50 -23.33
CA LEU A 94 50.74 -41.59 -22.35
C LEU A 94 52.02 -40.89 -22.85
N SER A 95 52.22 -40.83 -24.17
CA SER A 95 53.37 -40.16 -24.77
C SER A 95 53.30 -38.65 -24.62
N SER A 96 52.11 -38.05 -24.79
CA SER A 96 51.88 -36.62 -24.54
C SER A 96 52.04 -36.24 -23.05
N SER A 97 51.63 -37.12 -22.14
CA SER A 97 51.82 -36.92 -20.70
C SER A 97 53.31 -36.98 -20.33
N LEU A 98 54.07 -37.90 -20.92
CA LEU A 98 55.51 -38.02 -20.71
C LEU A 98 56.29 -36.83 -21.26
N THR A 99 55.95 -36.35 -22.46
CA THR A 99 56.58 -35.14 -23.02
C THR A 99 56.22 -33.90 -22.20
N SER A 100 54.96 -33.75 -21.80
CA SER A 100 54.51 -32.68 -20.91
C SER A 100 55.30 -32.67 -19.59
N LYS A 101 55.44 -33.82 -18.91
CA LYS A 101 56.24 -33.93 -17.68
C LYS A 101 57.71 -33.60 -17.88
N LYS A 102 58.31 -34.02 -19.00
CA LYS A 102 59.70 -33.66 -19.34
C LYS A 102 59.87 -32.14 -19.49
N HIS A 103 58.95 -31.49 -20.19
CA HIS A 103 58.97 -30.04 -20.35
C HIS A 103 58.72 -29.32 -19.02
N GLU A 104 57.82 -29.84 -18.19
CA GLU A 104 57.53 -29.33 -16.84
C GLU A 104 58.77 -29.39 -15.94
N ASN A 105 59.49 -30.51 -15.95
CA ASN A 105 60.74 -30.70 -15.19
C ASN A 105 61.87 -29.81 -15.74
N ALA A 106 62.05 -29.76 -17.06
CA ALA A 106 63.04 -28.89 -17.68
C ALA A 106 62.78 -27.41 -17.37
N ALA A 107 61.52 -26.99 -17.31
CA ALA A 107 61.16 -25.66 -16.85
C ALA A 107 61.55 -25.44 -15.39
N ARG A 108 61.17 -26.36 -14.48
CA ARG A 108 61.54 -26.29 -13.05
C ARG A 108 63.04 -26.25 -12.78
N ASP A 109 63.83 -26.99 -13.56
CA ASP A 109 65.29 -27.00 -13.45
C ASP A 109 65.91 -25.67 -13.85
N LEU A 110 65.29 -24.95 -14.79
CA LEU A 110 65.72 -23.61 -15.20
C LEU A 110 65.33 -22.54 -14.18
N ASP A 111 64.09 -22.59 -13.67
CA ASP A 111 63.65 -21.75 -12.56
C ASP A 111 62.53 -22.42 -11.75
N ILE A 112 62.77 -22.49 -10.44
CA ILE A 112 61.89 -23.12 -9.45
C ILE A 112 60.56 -22.35 -9.34
N ASN A 113 60.57 -21.04 -9.59
CA ASN A 113 59.42 -20.14 -9.43
C ASN A 113 58.53 -20.03 -10.69
N ILE A 114 58.82 -20.76 -11.77
CA ILE A 114 58.09 -20.60 -13.05
C ILE A 114 56.58 -20.84 -12.92
N TYR A 115 56.13 -21.65 -11.97
CA TYR A 115 54.72 -21.98 -11.78
C TYR A 115 54.08 -21.41 -10.52
N GLU A 116 54.78 -20.59 -9.71
CA GLU A 116 54.22 -20.02 -8.47
C GLU A 116 53.42 -18.72 -8.71
N TYR A 117 52.95 -18.48 -9.94
CA TYR A 117 52.12 -17.32 -10.29
C TYR A 117 50.90 -17.17 -9.38
N ASP A 118 50.25 -18.26 -9.00
CA ASP A 118 49.07 -18.22 -8.13
C ASP A 118 49.43 -17.83 -6.68
N ALA A 119 50.59 -18.29 -6.18
CA ALA A 119 51.07 -17.91 -4.85
C ALA A 119 51.44 -16.42 -4.78
N ILE A 120 52.09 -15.90 -5.81
CA ILE A 120 52.40 -14.47 -5.92
C ILE A 120 51.11 -13.68 -6.12
N TYR A 121 50.18 -14.15 -6.95
CA TYR A 121 48.89 -13.50 -7.17
C TYR A 121 48.04 -13.45 -5.90
N ASP A 122 47.98 -14.53 -5.12
CA ASP A 122 47.30 -14.57 -3.83
C ASP A 122 47.97 -13.67 -2.79
N SER A 123 49.30 -13.48 -2.86
CA SER A 123 50.01 -12.50 -2.02
C SER A 123 49.75 -11.05 -2.44
N LEU A 124 49.66 -10.78 -3.75
CA LEU A 124 49.36 -9.46 -4.36
C LEU A 124 47.89 -9.08 -4.23
N LYS A 125 47.02 -10.08 -4.16
CA LYS A 125 45.62 -9.96 -3.82
C LYS A 125 45.56 -9.56 -2.36
N GLN A 126 45.80 -8.27 -2.13
CA GLN A 126 45.56 -7.61 -0.86
C GLN A 126 44.21 -8.12 -0.38
N THR A 127 44.24 -8.89 0.72
CA THR A 127 43.01 -9.25 1.41
C THR A 127 42.33 -7.92 1.61
N LYS A 128 41.20 -7.69 0.92
CA LYS A 128 40.45 -6.46 1.09
C LYS A 128 40.19 -6.42 2.58
N LYS A 129 40.92 -5.56 3.30
CA LYS A 129 40.84 -5.48 4.76
C LYS A 129 39.39 -5.06 4.98
N LYS A 130 38.52 -6.03 5.27
CA LYS A 130 37.13 -5.78 5.62
C LYS A 130 37.24 -4.76 6.73
N SER A 131 36.85 -3.52 6.45
CA SER A 131 36.92 -2.46 7.44
C SER A 131 36.12 -2.94 8.64
N GLN A 132 36.48 -2.50 9.85
CA GLN A 132 35.67 -2.85 11.03
C GLN A 132 34.19 -2.46 10.81
N ASP A 133 33.96 -1.42 9.99
CA ASP A 133 32.65 -1.01 9.51
C ASP A 133 31.91 -2.11 8.73
N ASP A 134 32.57 -2.83 7.81
CA ASP A 134 31.96 -3.93 7.05
C ASP A 134 31.55 -5.12 7.93
N LYS A 135 32.25 -5.35 9.04
CA LYS A 135 31.87 -6.40 10.03
C LYS A 135 30.68 -5.96 10.88
N SER A 136 30.57 -4.67 11.19
CA SER A 136 29.44 -4.11 11.94
C SER A 136 28.18 -3.93 11.07
N ARG A 137 28.34 -3.90 9.75
CA ARG A 137 27.27 -3.66 8.79
C ARG A 137 26.34 -4.87 8.68
N LYS A 138 25.35 -4.92 9.56
CA LYS A 138 24.24 -5.87 9.46
C LYS A 138 23.54 -5.69 8.10
N PRO A 139 23.17 -6.78 7.42
CA PRO A 139 22.40 -6.70 6.17
C PRO A 139 21.10 -5.93 6.41
N ARG A 140 20.81 -4.98 5.51
CA ARG A 140 19.72 -3.99 5.62
C ARG A 140 18.33 -4.59 5.86
N TYR A 141 18.12 -5.87 5.51
CA TYR A 141 16.81 -6.52 5.58
C TYR A 141 16.74 -7.76 6.47
N MET A 142 17.86 -8.29 6.97
CA MET A 142 17.82 -9.56 7.71
C MET A 142 17.02 -9.45 9.01
N ALA A 143 17.14 -8.32 9.71
CA ALA A 143 16.34 -8.07 10.91
C ALA A 143 14.83 -8.09 10.60
N SER A 144 14.42 -7.49 9.48
CA SER A 144 13.02 -7.50 9.04
C SER A 144 12.57 -8.90 8.63
N LEU A 145 13.41 -9.69 7.97
CA LEU A 145 13.10 -11.08 7.61
C LEU A 145 12.94 -11.97 8.85
N ILE A 146 13.82 -11.82 9.83
CA ILE A 146 13.74 -12.55 11.11
C ILE A 146 12.47 -12.14 11.87
N ALA A 147 12.18 -10.84 11.94
CA ALA A 147 10.95 -10.34 12.59
C ALA A 147 9.69 -10.87 11.88
N ALA A 148 9.64 -10.82 10.55
CA ALA A 148 8.52 -11.33 9.77
C ALA A 148 8.34 -12.85 9.92
N ALA A 149 9.43 -13.61 9.96
CA ALA A 149 9.38 -15.05 10.23
C ALA A 149 8.84 -15.32 11.65
N ALA A 150 9.23 -14.51 12.64
CA ALA A 150 8.74 -14.63 14.00
C ALA A 150 7.25 -14.27 14.14
N VAL A 151 6.76 -13.31 13.36
CA VAL A 151 5.32 -12.97 13.28
C VAL A 151 4.55 -14.15 12.69
N ARG A 152 4.96 -14.68 11.53
CA ARG A 152 4.30 -15.83 10.90
C ARG A 152 4.24 -17.07 11.79
N LYS A 153 5.30 -17.33 12.57
CA LYS A 153 5.30 -18.43 13.54
C LYS A 153 4.24 -18.25 14.62
N ARG A 154 4.05 -17.02 15.12
CA ARG A 154 2.98 -16.69 16.08
C ARG A 154 1.60 -16.83 15.43
N ASP A 155 1.43 -16.29 14.24
CA ASP A 155 0.15 -16.38 13.52
C ASP A 155 -0.24 -17.83 13.25
N ALA A 156 0.73 -18.69 12.89
CA ALA A 156 0.51 -20.12 12.72
C ALA A 156 0.02 -20.78 14.02
N THR A 157 0.66 -20.49 15.16
CA THR A 157 0.20 -21.02 16.46
C THR A 157 -1.19 -20.54 16.84
N ILE A 158 -1.53 -19.28 16.57
CA ILE A 158 -2.87 -18.72 16.84
C ILE A 158 -3.91 -19.39 15.93
N ALA A 159 -3.58 -19.64 14.66
CA ALA A 159 -4.46 -20.30 13.72
C ALA A 159 -4.74 -21.75 14.14
N GLU A 160 -3.72 -22.49 14.56
CA GLU A 160 -3.87 -23.85 15.10
C GLU A 160 -4.74 -23.87 16.36
N GLU A 161 -4.52 -22.92 17.28
CA GLU A 161 -5.33 -22.79 18.51
C GLU A 161 -6.80 -22.49 18.19
N LYS A 162 -7.06 -21.58 17.24
CA LYS A 162 -8.41 -21.24 16.80
C LYS A 162 -9.09 -22.40 16.07
N LYS A 163 -8.31 -23.19 15.30
CA LYS A 163 -8.79 -24.40 14.65
C LYS A 163 -9.21 -25.43 15.70
N LEU A 164 -8.37 -25.67 16.70
CA LEU A 164 -8.64 -26.58 17.81
C LEU A 164 -9.86 -26.13 18.65
N ALA A 165 -10.03 -24.83 18.86
CA ALA A 165 -11.23 -24.29 19.52
C ALA A 165 -12.49 -24.55 18.70
N ARG A 166 -12.44 -24.32 17.38
CA ARG A 166 -13.56 -24.61 16.46
C ARG A 166 -13.90 -26.10 16.41
N GLU A 167 -12.89 -26.97 16.42
CA GLU A 167 -13.09 -28.43 16.48
C GLU A 167 -13.82 -28.81 17.79
N ARG A 168 -13.44 -28.23 18.93
CA ARG A 168 -14.14 -28.45 20.20
C ARG A 168 -15.57 -27.91 20.21
N ASP A 169 -15.80 -26.75 19.62
CA ASP A 169 -17.15 -26.19 19.51
C ASP A 169 -18.03 -27.06 18.59
N ALA A 170 -17.44 -27.70 17.58
CA ALA A 170 -18.13 -28.64 16.69
C ALA A 170 -18.40 -30.00 17.36
N GLU A 171 -17.48 -30.48 18.21
CA GLU A 171 -17.70 -31.64 19.09
C GLU A 171 -18.77 -31.36 20.17
N GLY A 172 -19.03 -30.09 20.47
CA GLY A 172 -20.16 -29.64 21.27
C GLY A 172 -20.19 -30.28 22.67
N ASP A 173 -21.34 -30.89 23.00
CA ASP A 173 -21.60 -31.47 24.33
C ASP A 173 -21.07 -32.92 24.48
N GLU A 174 -20.51 -33.53 23.43
CA GLU A 174 -20.03 -34.93 23.47
C GLU A 174 -18.94 -35.18 24.52
N PHE A 175 -18.26 -34.10 24.93
CA PHE A 175 -17.20 -34.13 25.94
C PHE A 175 -17.45 -33.14 27.09
N ALA A 176 -18.69 -32.68 27.29
CA ALA A 176 -19.07 -31.81 28.41
C ALA A 176 -18.88 -32.50 29.77
N ASP A 177 -19.15 -33.80 29.84
CA ASP A 177 -19.02 -34.61 31.06
C ASP A 177 -17.57 -35.02 31.37
N LYS A 178 -16.61 -34.73 30.48
CA LYS A 178 -15.20 -35.11 30.65
C LYS A 178 -14.36 -33.91 31.10
N GLU A 179 -13.45 -34.16 32.05
CA GLU A 179 -12.56 -33.12 32.57
C GLU A 179 -11.59 -32.61 31.49
N ARG A 180 -11.46 -31.29 31.37
CA ARG A 180 -10.57 -30.62 30.41
C ARG A 180 -9.23 -30.33 31.08
N PHE A 181 -8.18 -31.06 30.70
CA PHE A 181 -6.84 -30.83 31.23
C PHE A 181 -6.02 -29.94 30.30
N VAL A 182 -5.63 -28.77 30.80
CA VAL A 182 -4.70 -27.85 30.14
C VAL A 182 -3.33 -27.96 30.81
N THR A 183 -2.29 -28.25 30.02
CA THR A 183 -0.92 -28.28 30.55
C THR A 183 -0.46 -26.88 30.94
N SER A 184 0.41 -26.78 31.96
CA SER A 184 0.94 -25.49 32.43
C SER A 184 1.71 -24.73 31.33
N ALA A 185 2.33 -25.45 30.39
CA ALA A 185 3.00 -24.87 29.23
C ALA A 185 1.99 -24.24 28.26
N TYR A 186 0.88 -24.91 27.97
CA TYR A 186 -0.15 -24.38 27.08
C TYR A 186 -0.84 -23.14 27.68
N LYS A 187 -1.10 -23.14 29.00
CA LYS A 187 -1.62 -21.95 29.69
C LYS A 187 -0.67 -20.75 29.55
N LYS A 188 0.65 -20.96 29.71
CA LYS A 188 1.65 -19.90 29.51
C LYS A 188 1.68 -19.40 28.06
N GLN A 189 1.58 -20.32 27.09
CA GLN A 189 1.52 -19.95 25.67
C GLN A 189 0.29 -19.09 25.35
N GLN A 190 -0.89 -19.44 25.88
CA GLN A 190 -2.10 -18.63 25.72
C GLN A 190 -1.96 -17.25 26.37
N GLU A 191 -1.38 -17.17 27.58
CA GLU A 191 -1.13 -15.89 28.26
C GLU A 191 -0.13 -15.01 27.50
N GLU A 192 0.92 -15.60 26.94
CA GLU A 192 1.90 -14.91 26.09
C GLU A 192 1.24 -14.39 24.81
N ASN A 193 0.46 -15.21 24.11
CA ASN A 193 -0.28 -14.81 22.91
C ASN A 193 -1.24 -13.65 23.21
N HIS A 194 -2.06 -13.78 24.26
CA HIS A 194 -2.99 -12.73 24.69
C HIS A 194 -2.25 -11.44 25.08
N ARG A 195 -1.09 -11.53 25.74
CA ARG A 195 -0.26 -10.37 26.06
C ARG A 195 0.26 -9.68 24.79
N PHE A 196 0.73 -10.45 23.80
CA PHE A 196 1.18 -9.90 22.52
C PHE A 196 0.04 -9.25 21.74
N GLU A 197 -1.17 -9.85 21.73
CA GLU A 197 -2.35 -9.26 21.09
C GLU A 197 -2.74 -7.93 21.74
N LEU A 198 -2.73 -7.84 23.07
CA LEU A 198 -3.01 -6.57 23.77
C LEU A 198 -1.95 -5.51 23.49
N GLU A 199 -0.68 -5.89 23.38
CA GLU A 199 0.41 -4.97 23.07
C GLU A 199 0.34 -4.47 21.62
N GLU A 200 0.12 -5.36 20.65
CA GLU A 200 -0.09 -4.98 19.24
C GLU A 200 -1.37 -4.16 19.08
N LYS A 201 -2.48 -4.50 19.75
CA LYS A 201 -3.71 -3.70 19.73
C LYS A 201 -3.48 -2.29 20.29
N LYS A 202 -2.78 -2.16 21.41
CA LYS A 202 -2.42 -0.84 21.96
C LYS A 202 -1.52 -0.06 21.01
N ARG A 203 -0.56 -0.72 20.37
CA ARG A 203 0.33 -0.11 19.39
C ARG A 203 -0.44 0.35 18.15
N GLU A 204 -1.33 -0.49 17.62
CA GLU A 204 -2.20 -0.18 16.50
C GLU A 204 -3.13 0.98 16.85
N GLU A 205 -3.70 1.03 18.06
CA GLU A 205 -4.50 2.18 18.50
C GLU A 205 -3.67 3.47 18.55
N LEU A 206 -2.41 3.43 19.01
CA LEU A 206 -1.52 4.59 19.02
C LEU A 206 -1.14 5.03 17.61
N ASP A 207 -0.84 4.07 16.72
CA ASP A 207 -0.47 4.36 15.34
C ASP A 207 -1.70 4.81 14.53
N ALA A 208 -2.89 4.26 14.79
CA ALA A 208 -4.16 4.73 14.28
C ALA A 208 -4.43 6.16 14.75
N LYS A 209 -4.24 6.49 16.04
CA LYS A 209 -4.37 7.87 16.55
C LYS A 209 -3.39 8.84 15.91
N LYS A 210 -2.15 8.41 15.62
CA LYS A 210 -1.17 9.25 14.88
C LYS A 210 -1.56 9.41 13.41
N ASN A 211 -2.01 8.33 12.78
CA ASN A 211 -2.44 8.32 11.38
C ASN A 211 -3.76 9.09 11.17
N MET A 212 -4.64 9.12 12.17
CA MET A 212 -5.86 9.94 12.21
C MET A 212 -5.57 11.44 12.10
N ASN A 213 -4.35 11.89 12.36
CA ASN A 213 -3.98 13.30 12.22
C ASN A 213 -3.22 13.60 10.93
N THR A 214 -3.05 12.61 10.05
CA THR A 214 -2.21 12.75 8.85
C THR A 214 -3.07 12.78 7.58
N GLY A 215 -3.21 13.97 6.98
CA GLY A 215 -3.72 14.16 5.63
C GLY A 215 -5.16 14.66 5.50
N MET A 216 -5.51 15.12 4.29
CA MET A 216 -6.81 15.71 3.96
C MET A 216 -7.96 14.68 4.04
N LEU A 217 -7.67 13.40 3.71
CA LEU A 217 -8.63 12.29 3.84
C LEU A 217 -9.09 12.08 5.28
N SER A 218 -8.18 12.25 6.25
CA SER A 218 -8.54 12.12 7.66
C SER A 218 -9.43 13.28 8.14
N PHE A 219 -9.22 14.48 7.61
CA PHE A 219 -10.14 15.60 7.85
C PHE A 219 -11.55 15.29 7.33
N TYR A 220 -11.68 14.76 6.10
CA TYR A 220 -12.98 14.37 5.56
C TYR A 220 -13.62 13.23 6.37
N LYS A 221 -12.85 12.20 6.75
CA LYS A 221 -13.31 11.12 7.62
C LYS A 221 -13.82 11.67 8.96
N ASN A 222 -13.08 12.55 9.62
CA ASN A 222 -13.47 13.17 10.89
C ASN A 222 -14.72 14.06 10.75
N VAL A 223 -14.93 14.72 9.60
CA VAL A 223 -16.15 15.51 9.34
C VAL A 223 -17.36 14.60 9.14
N LEU A 224 -17.20 13.50 8.40
CA LEU A 224 -18.26 12.50 8.22
C LEU A 224 -18.61 11.80 9.54
N GLU A 225 -17.61 11.32 10.29
CA GLU A 225 -17.83 10.71 11.61
C GLU A 225 -18.54 11.67 12.58
N LYS A 226 -18.20 12.96 12.56
CA LYS A 226 -18.93 13.96 13.35
C LYS A 226 -20.38 14.14 12.91
N ASN A 227 -20.67 14.03 11.62
CA ASN A 227 -22.05 14.11 11.13
C ASN A 227 -22.83 12.84 11.47
N ASP A 228 -22.21 11.67 11.33
CA ASP A 228 -22.82 10.39 11.69
C ASP A 228 -23.12 10.32 13.20
N ASN A 229 -22.19 10.79 14.05
CA ASN A 229 -22.40 10.87 15.48
C ASN A 229 -23.55 11.83 15.85
N ARG A 230 -23.63 13.01 15.23
CA ARG A 230 -24.77 13.93 15.41
C ARG A 230 -26.09 13.29 14.98
N HIS A 231 -26.08 12.56 13.86
CA HIS A 231 -27.28 11.87 13.39
C HIS A 231 -27.69 10.75 14.36
N ALA A 232 -26.74 9.97 14.88
CA ALA A 232 -26.99 8.95 15.88
C ALA A 232 -27.55 9.56 17.18
N GLU A 233 -27.04 10.70 17.63
CA GLU A 233 -27.57 11.44 18.79
C GLU A 233 -29.01 11.92 18.55
N ILE A 234 -29.31 12.44 17.35
CA ILE A 234 -30.67 12.85 16.98
C ILE A 234 -31.62 11.66 16.99
N LEU A 235 -31.24 10.53 16.37
CA LEU A 235 -32.06 9.33 16.37
C LEU A 235 -32.29 8.79 17.78
N LYS A 236 -31.25 8.81 18.62
CA LYS A 236 -31.37 8.37 20.01
C LYS A 236 -32.29 9.30 20.82
N ALA A 237 -32.19 10.61 20.63
CA ALA A 237 -33.09 11.58 21.27
C ALA A 237 -34.54 11.40 20.82
N ILE A 238 -34.77 11.12 19.53
CA ILE A 238 -36.10 10.76 19.01
C ILE A 238 -36.59 9.46 19.64
N GLU A 239 -35.74 8.42 19.72
CA GLU A 239 -36.10 7.15 20.35
C GLU A 239 -36.43 7.32 21.84
N GLU A 240 -35.69 8.16 22.56
CA GLU A 240 -35.94 8.50 23.97
C GLU A 240 -37.25 9.30 24.13
N GLN A 241 -37.55 10.24 23.23
CA GLN A 241 -38.84 10.95 23.21
C GLN A 241 -40.01 10.01 22.92
N VAL A 242 -39.83 9.07 22.00
CA VAL A 242 -40.84 8.04 21.69
C VAL A 242 -41.02 7.06 22.85
N LYS A 243 -39.94 6.68 23.54
CA LYS A 243 -39.97 5.80 24.73
C LYS A 243 -40.60 6.47 25.95
N ASN A 244 -40.36 7.77 26.14
CA ASN A 244 -40.91 8.51 27.27
C ASN A 244 -42.41 8.81 27.12
N GLY A 245 -42.99 8.62 25.92
CA GLY A 245 -44.41 8.86 25.67
C GLY A 245 -44.82 10.33 25.82
N PRO A 246 -45.92 10.78 25.21
CA PRO A 246 -46.37 12.15 25.40
C PRO A 246 -46.87 12.31 26.84
N ASP A 247 -46.17 13.09 27.66
CA ASP A 247 -46.76 13.67 28.87
C ASP A 247 -48.01 14.45 28.43
N GLN A 248 -49.17 13.92 28.81
CA GLN A 248 -50.47 14.54 28.59
C GLN A 248 -50.60 15.71 29.55
N ASP A 249 -50.37 16.94 29.06
CA ASP A 249 -51.02 18.16 29.55
C ASP A 249 -50.65 19.34 28.64
N GLU A 250 -51.12 19.35 27.39
CA GLU A 250 -51.18 20.61 26.63
C GLU A 250 -52.59 20.81 26.03
N GLN A 251 -53.23 21.83 26.59
CA GLN A 251 -54.39 22.54 26.06
C GLN A 251 -54.13 22.92 24.59
N PRO A 252 -55.18 23.06 23.74
CA PRO A 252 -54.98 23.51 22.37
C PRO A 252 -54.32 24.90 22.37
N GLU A 253 -53.07 24.96 21.91
CA GLU A 253 -52.37 26.22 21.64
C GLU A 253 -53.21 27.02 20.65
N ARG A 254 -53.79 28.11 21.14
CA ARG A 254 -54.25 29.19 20.26
C ARG A 254 -53.01 29.72 19.56
N GLU A 255 -53.03 29.76 18.23
CA GLU A 255 -51.98 30.37 17.41
C GLU A 255 -51.69 31.78 17.96
N LYS A 256 -50.56 31.92 18.66
CA LYS A 256 -50.12 33.21 19.21
C LYS A 256 -49.87 34.13 18.02
N THR A 257 -50.61 35.22 17.96
CA THR A 257 -50.46 36.21 16.88
C THR A 257 -49.04 36.80 16.92
N ALA A 258 -48.49 37.21 15.77
CA ALA A 258 -47.13 37.75 15.67
C ALA A 258 -46.85 38.91 16.67
N ALA A 259 -47.90 39.62 17.08
CA ALA A 259 -47.86 40.69 18.08
C ALA A 259 -47.60 40.20 19.51
N GLU A 260 -48.10 39.02 19.90
CA GLU A 260 -47.87 38.43 21.23
C GLU A 260 -46.45 37.87 21.35
N ILE A 261 -45.96 37.24 20.27
CA ILE A 261 -44.58 36.75 20.17
C ILE A 261 -43.58 37.93 20.27
N ALA A 262 -43.87 39.06 19.62
CA ALA A 262 -43.03 40.25 19.71
C ALA A 262 -43.00 40.87 21.11
N ARG A 263 -44.12 40.84 21.86
CA ARG A 263 -44.18 41.30 23.25
C ARG A 263 -43.38 40.38 24.19
N GLU A 264 -43.45 39.07 23.98
CA GLU A 264 -42.70 38.08 24.76
C GLU A 264 -41.18 38.23 24.54
N ILE A 265 -40.75 38.43 23.28
CA ILE A 265 -39.35 38.67 22.94
C ILE A 265 -38.83 39.97 23.57
N ASN A 266 -39.65 41.03 23.60
CA ASN A 266 -39.30 42.30 24.28
C ASN A 266 -39.21 42.17 25.81
N GLY A 267 -39.98 41.24 26.42
CA GLY A 267 -39.93 40.96 27.84
C GLY A 267 -38.68 40.19 28.28
N ILE A 268 -38.22 39.26 27.43
CA ILE A 268 -37.06 38.39 27.72
C ILE A 268 -35.74 39.05 27.29
N ARG A 269 -35.74 39.77 26.16
CA ARG A 269 -34.59 40.54 25.67
C ARG A 269 -35.03 41.99 25.57
N ALA A 270 -34.34 42.89 26.27
CA ALA A 270 -34.50 44.34 26.19
C ALA A 270 -34.07 44.90 24.80
N GLY A 271 -34.73 44.45 23.73
CA GLY A 271 -34.64 44.94 22.36
C GLY A 271 -35.76 45.93 22.11
N ALA A 272 -35.45 47.07 21.50
CA ALA A 272 -36.42 48.12 21.22
C ALA A 272 -37.22 47.80 19.95
N ILE A 273 -38.02 46.73 19.99
CA ILE A 273 -38.93 46.34 18.90
C ILE A 273 -40.26 47.05 19.14
N THR A 274 -40.71 47.88 18.19
CA THR A 274 -42.02 48.55 18.26
C THR A 274 -42.93 48.04 17.15
N VAL A 275 -44.20 47.82 17.49
CA VAL A 275 -45.23 47.40 16.55
C VAL A 275 -45.99 48.64 16.08
N ASN A 276 -46.12 48.81 14.76
CA ASN A 276 -46.88 49.91 14.16
C ASN A 276 -48.40 49.65 14.21
N ASP A 277 -49.21 50.68 13.97
CA ASP A 277 -50.69 50.58 13.99
C ASP A 277 -51.27 49.61 12.93
N GLU A 278 -50.47 49.25 11.92
CA GLU A 278 -50.81 48.25 10.88
C GLU A 278 -50.42 46.81 11.28
N GLY A 279 -49.87 46.62 12.49
CA GLY A 279 -49.47 45.29 13.00
C GLY A 279 -48.06 44.84 12.60
N ASP A 280 -47.35 45.63 11.81
CA ASP A 280 -45.99 45.34 11.37
C ASP A 280 -44.95 45.61 12.48
N VAL A 281 -44.02 44.66 12.62
CA VAL A 281 -42.95 44.69 13.64
C VAL A 281 -41.74 45.45 13.09
N VAL A 282 -41.43 46.61 13.66
CA VAL A 282 -40.31 47.47 13.25
C VAL A 282 -39.20 47.48 14.31
N ASP A 283 -38.01 47.02 13.94
CA ASP A 283 -36.82 47.04 14.80
C ASP A 283 -36.06 48.36 14.65
N LYS A 284 -36.07 49.18 15.72
CA LYS A 284 -35.46 50.52 15.72
C LYS A 284 -33.96 50.53 15.47
N ARG A 285 -33.26 49.40 15.66
CA ARG A 285 -31.81 49.30 15.43
C ARG A 285 -31.46 49.38 13.94
N GLN A 286 -32.30 48.83 13.07
CA GLN A 286 -32.09 48.89 11.62
C GLN A 286 -32.16 50.33 11.09
N LEU A 287 -32.98 51.18 11.73
CA LEU A 287 -33.09 52.61 11.42
C LEU A 287 -31.87 53.42 11.86
N LEU A 288 -31.09 52.95 12.86
CA LEU A 288 -29.94 53.67 13.43
C LEU A 288 -28.59 53.26 12.83
N THR A 289 -28.52 52.13 12.11
CA THR A 289 -27.28 51.67 11.46
C THR A 289 -26.98 52.35 10.12
N GLY A 290 -27.89 53.19 9.62
CA GLY A 290 -27.74 53.94 8.38
C GLY A 290 -27.34 55.40 8.59
N GLY A 291 -26.14 55.68 9.14
CA GLY A 291 -25.67 57.08 9.22
C GLY A 291 -24.29 57.33 9.82
N LEU A 292 -23.41 57.93 9.00
CA LEU A 292 -22.18 58.69 9.33
C LEU A 292 -20.85 57.91 9.48
N ASN A 293 -20.14 57.75 8.35
CA ASN A 293 -18.72 57.35 8.30
C ASN A 293 -17.80 58.50 8.77
N ILE A 294 -17.52 58.58 10.08
CA ILE A 294 -16.44 59.42 10.61
C ILE A 294 -15.13 58.63 10.48
N VAL A 295 -14.28 58.99 9.51
CA VAL A 295 -12.92 58.45 9.40
C VAL A 295 -12.04 59.15 10.44
N SER A 296 -11.72 58.46 11.54
CA SER A 296 -10.70 58.94 12.49
C SER A 296 -9.29 58.69 11.94
N LYS A 297 -8.51 59.76 11.76
CA LYS A 297 -7.08 59.68 11.40
C LYS A 297 -6.27 59.22 12.63
N PRO A 298 -5.31 58.28 12.49
CA PRO A 298 -4.41 57.95 13.57
C PRO A 298 -3.28 58.99 13.70
N ASN A 299 -3.12 59.52 14.91
CA ASN A 299 -2.03 60.41 15.33
C ASN A 299 -0.68 59.66 15.30
N LYS A 300 0.34 60.27 14.67
CA LYS A 300 1.76 59.88 14.81
C LYS A 300 2.50 60.93 15.63
N LYS A 301 3.21 60.48 16.67
CA LYS A 301 4.32 61.24 17.29
C LYS A 301 5.61 60.41 17.20
N ASN A 302 6.56 61.00 16.47
CA ASN A 302 8.03 60.98 16.56
C ASN A 302 8.78 59.74 17.06
N GLU A 303 9.70 59.25 16.20
CA GLU A 303 11.14 59.15 16.51
C GLU A 303 11.99 59.44 15.25
N LYS A 304 13.22 59.89 15.46
CA LYS A 304 14.10 60.61 14.52
C LYS A 304 15.11 59.69 13.81
N ASN A 305 15.41 60.07 12.56
CA ASN A 305 16.69 60.02 11.83
C ASN A 305 17.48 58.70 11.68
N THR A 306 17.59 58.22 10.43
CA THR A 306 18.89 58.05 9.74
C THR A 306 18.73 58.29 8.23
N ARG A 307 19.64 59.11 7.68
CA ARG A 307 19.75 59.47 6.26
C ARG A 307 20.29 58.30 5.43
N LEU A 308 19.84 58.17 4.17
CA LEU A 308 20.68 57.86 3.00
C LEU A 308 19.86 57.95 1.69
N ASP A 309 20.54 58.40 0.64
CA ASP A 309 20.05 58.89 -0.65
C ASP A 309 19.46 57.85 -1.60
N ARG A 310 18.49 58.25 -2.45
CA ARG A 310 18.59 58.22 -3.94
C ARG A 310 17.26 58.54 -4.67
N VAL A 311 17.28 59.68 -5.36
CA VAL A 311 16.84 59.99 -6.75
C VAL A 311 15.82 59.05 -7.44
N GLY A 312 14.71 59.61 -7.96
CA GLY A 312 13.91 58.96 -9.02
C GLY A 312 12.56 59.62 -9.32
N LEU A 313 12.51 60.36 -10.42
CA LEU A 313 11.46 61.26 -10.92
C LEU A 313 10.19 60.59 -11.49
N SER A 314 9.06 61.32 -11.49
CA SER A 314 7.90 61.27 -12.41
C SER A 314 7.02 59.99 -12.40
N ASN A 315 5.70 60.01 -12.47
CA ASN A 315 4.80 60.92 -13.19
C ASN A 315 3.36 60.76 -12.65
N HIS A 316 2.68 61.89 -12.40
CA HIS A 316 1.23 61.91 -12.25
C HIS A 316 0.57 61.69 -13.61
N ARG A 317 -0.19 60.61 -13.76
CA ARG A 317 -1.34 60.58 -14.66
C ARG A 317 -2.54 60.03 -13.91
N ASN A 318 -3.55 60.90 -13.78
CA ASN A 318 -4.90 60.58 -13.36
C ASN A 318 -5.43 59.34 -14.10
N PRO A 319 -6.37 58.64 -13.48
CA PRO A 319 -7.64 58.51 -14.15
C PRO A 319 -8.76 58.98 -13.25
N ALA A 320 -9.41 60.04 -13.70
CA ALA A 320 -10.78 60.33 -13.31
C ALA A 320 -11.69 59.22 -13.85
N LEU A 321 -12.75 58.96 -13.08
CA LEU A 321 -14.07 58.55 -13.58
C LEU A 321 -14.15 57.17 -14.27
N VAL A 322 -14.28 56.11 -13.47
CA VAL A 322 -14.97 54.88 -13.89
C VAL A 322 -16.10 54.61 -12.90
N GLY A 323 -17.33 54.67 -13.41
CA GLY A 323 -18.55 54.52 -12.64
C GLY A 323 -18.64 53.18 -11.89
N VAL A 324 -19.42 53.24 -10.82
CA VAL A 324 -19.71 52.20 -9.81
C VAL A 324 -20.26 50.88 -10.40
N ASN A 325 -20.51 50.79 -11.71
CA ASN A 325 -21.12 49.63 -12.35
C ASN A 325 -20.12 48.70 -13.09
N GLY A 326 -18.83 49.07 -13.21
CA GLY A 326 -17.83 48.31 -13.99
C GLY A 326 -16.90 47.37 -13.20
N LEU A 327 -16.69 47.64 -11.91
CA LEU A 327 -15.71 46.89 -11.09
C LEU A 327 -16.21 45.50 -10.65
N GLY A 328 -17.53 45.31 -10.64
CA GLY A 328 -18.16 44.01 -10.39
C GLY A 328 -18.00 43.02 -11.56
N GLY A 329 -17.98 43.53 -12.80
CA GLY A 329 -17.81 42.71 -14.01
C GLY A 329 -16.42 42.09 -14.12
N ALA A 330 -15.36 42.85 -13.81
CA ALA A 330 -13.99 42.34 -13.84
C ALA A 330 -13.74 41.23 -12.80
N LYS A 331 -14.32 41.36 -11.59
CA LYS A 331 -14.25 40.33 -10.55
C LYS A 331 -15.11 39.10 -10.89
N LYS A 332 -16.29 39.29 -11.49
CA LYS A 332 -17.13 38.19 -12.00
C LYS A 332 -16.44 37.42 -13.12
N ALA A 333 -15.84 38.11 -14.09
CA ALA A 333 -15.07 37.49 -15.17
C ALA A 333 -13.84 36.71 -14.67
N MET A 334 -13.18 37.18 -13.61
CA MET A 334 -12.08 36.43 -12.98
C MET A 334 -12.59 35.15 -12.28
N ARG A 335 -13.74 35.25 -11.60
CA ARG A 335 -14.39 34.10 -10.95
C ARG A 335 -14.89 33.08 -11.96
N GLU A 336 -15.48 33.53 -13.07
CA GLU A 336 -15.95 32.66 -14.17
C GLU A 336 -14.79 31.91 -14.83
N ARG A 337 -13.65 32.56 -15.03
CA ARG A 337 -12.44 31.88 -15.53
C ARG A 337 -11.91 30.84 -14.55
N GLN A 338 -11.96 31.14 -13.25
CA GLN A 338 -11.57 30.18 -12.20
C GLN A 338 -12.55 29.01 -12.10
N SER A 339 -13.86 29.27 -12.19
CA SER A 339 -14.87 28.21 -12.18
C SER A 339 -14.78 27.33 -13.42
N GLN A 340 -14.56 27.91 -14.61
CA GLN A 340 -14.33 27.15 -15.84
C GLN A 340 -13.08 26.28 -15.78
N LEU A 341 -12.01 26.74 -15.12
CA LEU A 341 -10.80 25.92 -14.93
C LEU A 341 -11.08 24.71 -14.04
N ILE A 342 -11.82 24.92 -12.94
CA ILE A 342 -12.20 23.86 -12.00
C ILE A 342 -13.17 22.88 -12.68
N GLU A 343 -14.15 23.38 -13.43
CA GLU A 343 -15.10 22.59 -14.20
C GLU A 343 -14.39 21.73 -15.24
N ALA A 344 -13.47 22.31 -16.02
CA ALA A 344 -12.65 21.54 -16.97
C ALA A 344 -11.78 20.48 -16.28
N GLN A 345 -11.28 20.73 -15.06
CA GLN A 345 -10.55 19.73 -14.29
C GLN A 345 -11.46 18.60 -13.81
N ILE A 346 -12.69 18.91 -13.40
CA ILE A 346 -13.71 17.92 -13.00
C ILE A 346 -14.13 17.09 -14.21
N GLU A 347 -14.38 17.71 -15.36
CA GLU A 347 -14.72 17.03 -16.62
C GLU A 347 -13.60 16.11 -17.10
N GLN A 348 -12.34 16.52 -16.96
CA GLN A 348 -11.20 15.66 -17.29
C GLN A 348 -11.12 14.44 -16.37
N VAL A 349 -11.43 14.60 -15.09
CA VAL A 349 -11.44 13.50 -14.13
C VAL A 349 -12.63 12.58 -14.40
N SER A 350 -13.83 13.13 -14.64
CA SER A 350 -15.01 12.33 -14.96
C SER A 350 -14.84 11.57 -16.27
N LYS A 351 -14.26 12.20 -17.30
CA LYS A 351 -13.96 11.53 -18.58
C LYS A 351 -12.96 10.39 -18.41
N ARG A 352 -11.90 10.57 -17.61
CA ARG A 352 -10.94 9.50 -17.30
C ARG A 352 -11.58 8.36 -16.51
N ALA A 353 -12.50 8.66 -15.59
CA ALA A 353 -13.22 7.65 -14.84
C ALA A 353 -14.14 6.82 -15.77
N LEU A 354 -14.87 7.47 -16.67
CA LEU A 354 -15.71 6.79 -17.65
C LEU A 354 -14.89 5.93 -18.62
N GLU A 355 -13.74 6.42 -19.10
CA GLU A 355 -12.85 5.64 -19.96
C GLU A 355 -12.29 4.40 -19.24
N GLN A 356 -11.96 4.51 -17.95
CA GLN A 356 -11.55 3.37 -17.13
C GLN A 356 -12.67 2.35 -16.94
N GLU A 357 -13.90 2.79 -16.64
CA GLU A 357 -15.06 1.91 -16.53
C GLU A 357 -15.36 1.20 -17.84
N GLU A 358 -15.27 1.89 -18.99
CA GLU A 358 -15.41 1.29 -20.32
C GLU A 358 -14.32 0.24 -20.59
N GLU A 359 -13.06 0.53 -20.27
CA GLU A 359 -11.95 -0.43 -20.41
C GLU A 359 -12.14 -1.67 -19.52
N GLU A 360 -12.59 -1.49 -18.28
CA GLU A 360 -12.90 -2.57 -17.35
C GLU A 360 -14.08 -3.40 -17.84
N ASN A 361 -15.14 -2.77 -18.34
CA ASN A 361 -16.29 -3.45 -18.93
C ASN A 361 -15.88 -4.26 -20.16
N LEU A 362 -15.07 -3.71 -21.07
CA LEU A 362 -14.55 -4.44 -22.22
C LEU A 362 -13.65 -5.61 -21.79
N ARG A 363 -12.87 -5.44 -20.72
CA ARG A 363 -12.03 -6.51 -20.17
C ARG A 363 -12.88 -7.64 -19.59
N MET A 364 -13.92 -7.30 -18.83
CA MET A 364 -14.88 -8.27 -18.30
C MET A 364 -15.63 -8.98 -19.43
N GLU A 365 -16.05 -8.26 -20.47
CA GLU A 365 -16.71 -8.85 -21.63
C GLU A 365 -15.79 -9.83 -22.37
N ARG A 366 -14.50 -9.50 -22.55
CA ARG A 366 -13.51 -10.43 -23.13
C ARG A 366 -13.33 -11.67 -22.25
N LEU A 367 -13.30 -11.51 -20.94
CA LEU A 367 -13.20 -12.64 -20.00
C LEU A 367 -14.44 -13.53 -20.10
N LEU A 368 -15.64 -12.95 -20.13
CA LEU A 368 -16.90 -13.68 -20.31
C LEU A 368 -16.94 -14.40 -21.67
N LYS A 369 -16.51 -13.75 -22.75
CA LYS A 369 -16.40 -14.36 -24.09
C LYS A 369 -15.37 -15.50 -24.15
N SER A 370 -14.31 -15.43 -23.34
CA SER A 370 -13.28 -16.48 -23.28
C SER A 370 -13.68 -17.68 -22.41
N ARG A 371 -14.60 -17.48 -21.45
CA ARG A 371 -15.09 -18.54 -20.56
C ARG A 371 -16.23 -19.28 -21.25
N LYS A 372 -16.14 -20.61 -21.28
CA LYS A 372 -17.22 -21.45 -21.79
C LYS A 372 -18.42 -21.32 -20.87
N THR A 373 -19.59 -21.05 -21.43
CA THR A 373 -20.82 -20.96 -20.65
C THR A 373 -21.25 -22.36 -20.19
N GLN A 374 -22.06 -22.44 -19.15
CA GLN A 374 -22.59 -23.71 -18.65
C GLN A 374 -23.37 -24.48 -19.74
N THR A 375 -24.05 -23.76 -20.64
CA THR A 375 -24.74 -24.33 -21.80
C THR A 375 -23.77 -24.96 -22.80
N ASP A 376 -22.63 -24.31 -23.08
CA ASP A 376 -21.59 -24.86 -23.97
C ASP A 376 -20.98 -26.14 -23.38
N ILE A 377 -20.79 -26.18 -22.06
CA ILE A 377 -20.31 -27.36 -21.35
C ILE A 377 -21.31 -28.52 -21.44
N MET A 378 -22.61 -28.23 -21.29
CA MET A 378 -23.67 -29.23 -21.39
C MET A 378 -23.83 -29.76 -22.81
N ASP A 379 -23.76 -28.89 -23.84
CA ASP A 379 -23.78 -29.32 -25.25
C ASP A 379 -22.53 -30.16 -25.59
N ALA A 380 -21.34 -29.76 -25.12
CA ALA A 380 -20.12 -30.55 -25.29
C ALA A 380 -20.22 -31.94 -24.62
N LYS A 381 -20.79 -32.02 -23.42
CA LYS A 381 -21.08 -33.29 -22.73
C LYS A 381 -22.09 -34.14 -23.50
N ALA A 382 -23.16 -33.55 -24.03
CA ALA A 382 -24.16 -34.25 -24.82
C ALA A 382 -23.56 -34.85 -26.11
N ARG A 383 -22.76 -34.06 -26.85
CA ARG A 383 -22.03 -34.52 -28.05
C ARG A 383 -21.02 -35.61 -27.74
N TYR A 384 -20.35 -35.54 -26.60
CA TYR A 384 -19.43 -36.59 -26.14
C TYR A 384 -20.18 -37.90 -25.84
N LEU A 385 -21.30 -37.83 -25.11
CA LEU A 385 -22.12 -39.01 -24.81
C LEU A 385 -22.74 -39.62 -26.07
N ALA A 386 -23.16 -38.81 -27.04
CA ALA A 386 -23.66 -39.30 -28.33
C ALA A 386 -22.56 -40.08 -29.08
N ARG A 387 -21.36 -39.49 -29.23
CA ARG A 387 -20.21 -40.18 -29.85
C ARG A 387 -19.84 -41.47 -29.14
N LYS A 388 -19.89 -41.48 -27.80
CA LYS A 388 -19.63 -42.69 -27.00
C LYS A 388 -20.68 -43.78 -27.29
N ARG A 389 -21.97 -43.44 -27.26
CA ARG A 389 -23.06 -44.38 -27.59
C ARG A 389 -22.94 -44.93 -29.01
N ASP A 390 -22.61 -44.10 -29.98
CA ASP A 390 -22.46 -44.54 -31.37
C ASP A 390 -21.23 -45.45 -31.55
N SER A 391 -20.13 -45.15 -30.84
CA SER A 391 -18.95 -46.02 -30.82
C SER A 391 -19.23 -47.39 -30.18
N GLU A 392 -20.06 -47.44 -29.12
CA GLU A 392 -20.48 -48.69 -28.48
C GLU A 392 -21.42 -49.49 -29.39
N LYS A 393 -22.36 -48.84 -30.07
CA LYS A 393 -23.22 -49.48 -31.08
C LYS A 393 -22.40 -50.03 -32.25
N ALA A 394 -21.38 -49.30 -32.72
CA ALA A 394 -20.50 -49.76 -33.79
C ALA A 394 -19.66 -50.97 -33.34
N LYS A 395 -19.13 -50.96 -32.11
CA LYS A 395 -18.43 -52.10 -31.52
C LYS A 395 -19.34 -53.33 -31.43
N ARG A 396 -20.59 -53.15 -30.98
CA ARG A 396 -21.60 -54.22 -30.91
C ARG A 396 -22.06 -54.74 -32.27
N LYS A 397 -21.92 -53.96 -33.35
CA LYS A 397 -22.23 -54.41 -34.72
C LYS A 397 -21.08 -55.16 -35.39
N ASN A 398 -19.85 -54.99 -34.89
CA ASN A 398 -18.64 -55.62 -35.42
C ASN A 398 -18.24 -56.90 -34.66
N THR A 399 -19.00 -57.26 -33.62
CA THR A 399 -18.98 -58.55 -32.92
C THR A 399 -20.19 -59.35 -33.34
#